data_AF-A0A5J6FAN2-F1
#
_entry.id   AF-A0A5J6FAN2-F1
#
_cell.length_a   1.000
_cell.length_b   1.000
_cell.length_c   1.000
_cell.angle_alpha   90.00
_cell.angle_beta   90.00
_cell.angle_gamma   90.00
#
_symmetry.space_group_name_H-M   'P 1'
#
loop_
_entity.id
_entity.type
_entity.pdbx_description
1 polymer ?
#
loop_
_entity_poly.entity_id
_entity_poly.type
_entity_poly.pdbx_seq_one_letter_code
_entity_poly.pdbx_strand_id
1 'polypeptide(L)'
;MVSNPRNGRRYRALCDWLRAQRLPCWLCGHNIAYEIRGPEAGKHPMAFTLDHETPLSRGGDLLDPGNARAAHRRCNSARGNRTSLPQSRASRRW
;
A
#
# COMPACT_ATOMS: atom_id res chain seq x y z
N MET A 1 -7.99 24.15 -11.03
CA MET A 1 -8.23 22.70 -10.91
C MET A 1 -7.14 22.13 -10.02
N VAL A 2 -7.45 21.65 -8.81
CA VAL A 2 -6.43 21.08 -7.91
C VAL A 2 -6.00 19.75 -8.51
N SER A 3 -4.83 19.72 -9.15
CA SER A 3 -4.21 18.49 -9.64
C SER A 3 -4.17 17.49 -8.50
N ASN A 4 -4.87 16.35 -8.62
CA ASN A 4 -4.91 15.34 -7.58
C ASN A 4 -3.46 14.94 -7.23
N PRO A 5 -2.98 15.22 -6.00
CA PRO A 5 -1.56 15.04 -5.66
C PRO A 5 -1.12 13.57 -5.75
N ARG A 6 -2.09 12.63 -5.78
CA ARG A 6 -1.90 11.19 -6.01
C ARG A 6 -1.54 10.80 -7.44
N ASN A 7 -1.60 11.72 -8.41
CA ASN A 7 -1.22 11.45 -9.81
C ASN A 7 0.08 12.16 -10.21
N GLY A 8 0.78 12.77 -9.25
CA GLY A 8 2.04 13.48 -9.48
C GLY A 8 3.25 12.56 -9.68
N ARG A 9 4.29 13.08 -10.34
CA ARG A 9 5.59 12.40 -10.53
C ARG A 9 6.19 11.91 -9.20
N ARG A 10 6.10 12.72 -8.14
CA ARG A 10 6.59 12.37 -6.79
C ARG A 10 5.89 11.15 -6.20
N TYR A 11 4.57 11.04 -6.36
CA TYR A 11 3.81 9.89 -5.89
C TYR A 11 4.16 8.62 -6.66
N ARG A 12 4.38 8.73 -7.97
CA ARG A 12 4.84 7.60 -8.80
C ARG A 12 6.24 7.14 -8.37
N ALA A 13 7.16 8.09 -8.15
CA ALA A 13 8.50 7.78 -7.66
C ALA A 13 8.46 7.08 -6.29
N LEU A 14 7.59 7.52 -5.38
CA LEU A 14 7.38 6.85 -4.10
C LEU A 14 6.84 5.42 -4.26
N CYS A 15 5.85 5.23 -5.14
CA CYS A 15 5.35 3.90 -5.48
C CYS A 15 6.47 3.00 -6.02
N ASP A 16 7.32 3.51 -6.91
CA ASP A 16 8.39 2.74 -7.52
C ASP A 16 9.50 2.42 -6.52
N TRP A 17 9.88 3.36 -5.66
CA TRP A 17 10.81 3.13 -4.54
C TRP A 17 10.30 2.04 -3.59
N LEU A 18 9.00 2.08 -3.24
CA LEU A 18 8.40 1.07 -2.36
C LEU A 18 8.27 -0.29 -3.05
N ARG A 19 8.01 -0.31 -4.36
CA ARG A 19 8.02 -1.55 -5.15
C ARG A 19 9.40 -2.16 -5.29
N ALA A 20 10.45 -1.35 -5.39
CA ALA A 20 11.82 -1.83 -5.51
C ALA A 20 12.28 -2.61 -4.27
N GLN A 21 11.76 -2.28 -3.08
CA GLN A 21 12.07 -2.96 -1.83
C GLN A 21 11.46 -4.37 -1.70
N ARG A 22 10.47 -4.71 -2.54
CA ARG A 22 9.80 -6.02 -2.54
C ARG A 22 9.33 -6.50 -1.15
N LEU A 23 8.83 -5.58 -0.33
CA LEU A 23 8.35 -5.87 1.01
C LEU A 23 7.08 -6.73 1.00
N PRO A 24 6.89 -7.60 2.02
CA PRO A 24 5.62 -8.29 2.18
C PRO A 24 4.49 -7.31 2.53
N CYS A 25 3.25 -7.74 2.34
CA CYS A 25 2.07 -6.95 2.69
C CYS A 25 2.04 -6.68 4.20
N TRP A 26 2.12 -5.41 4.59
CA TRP A 26 2.17 -5.04 6.01
C TRP A 26 0.88 -5.36 6.79
N LEU A 27 -0.24 -5.56 6.08
CA LEU A 27 -1.55 -5.89 6.68
C LEU A 27 -1.69 -7.39 6.99
N CYS A 28 -1.21 -8.27 6.10
CA CYS A 28 -1.42 -9.72 6.23
C CYS A 28 -0.12 -10.54 6.29
N GLY A 29 1.04 -9.91 6.12
CA GLY A 29 2.37 -10.53 6.14
C GLY A 29 2.73 -11.36 4.90
N HIS A 30 1.83 -11.50 3.91
CA HIS A 30 2.07 -12.34 2.73
C HIS A 30 2.77 -11.59 1.60
N ASN A 31 3.48 -12.33 0.74
CA ASN A 31 4.16 -11.78 -0.43
C ASN A 31 3.20 -11.09 -1.40
N ILE A 32 3.62 -9.95 -1.94
CA ILE A 32 2.86 -9.17 -2.93
C ILE A 32 3.33 -9.58 -4.33
N ALA A 33 2.37 -9.72 -5.25
CA ALA A 33 2.62 -9.97 -6.67
C ALA A 33 3.12 -8.67 -7.34
N TYR A 34 4.41 -8.39 -7.21
CA TYR A 34 5.07 -7.21 -7.76
C TYR A 34 5.26 -7.28 -9.28
N GLU A 35 5.12 -8.46 -9.87
CA GLU A 35 5.16 -8.73 -11.30
C GLU A 35 3.94 -8.14 -12.04
N ILE A 36 2.81 -7.98 -11.35
CA ILE A 36 1.59 -7.45 -11.94
C ILE A 36 1.68 -5.93 -12.03
N ARG A 37 1.65 -5.42 -13.27
CA ARG A 37 1.86 -3.99 -13.59
C ARG A 37 0.74 -3.47 -14.50
N GLY A 38 0.73 -2.15 -14.70
CA GLY A 38 -0.22 -1.50 -15.60
C GLY A 38 -1.68 -1.58 -15.13
N PRO A 39 -2.65 -1.63 -16.07
CA PRO A 39 -4.08 -1.67 -15.76
C PRO A 39 -4.50 -2.88 -14.93
N GLU A 40 -3.79 -4.00 -15.06
CA GLU A 40 -4.08 -5.24 -14.34
C GLU A 40 -3.80 -5.11 -12.84
N ALA A 41 -2.77 -4.35 -12.47
CA ALA A 41 -2.45 -4.08 -11.07
C ALA A 41 -3.60 -3.37 -10.34
N GLY A 42 -4.44 -2.62 -11.07
CA GLY A 42 -5.63 -1.98 -10.50
C GLY A 42 -6.77 -2.95 -10.19
N LYS A 43 -6.78 -4.13 -10.82
CA LYS A 43 -7.85 -5.15 -10.73
C LYS A 43 -7.43 -6.37 -9.90
N HIS A 44 -6.14 -6.71 -9.89
CA HIS A 44 -5.68 -7.94 -9.29
C HIS A 44 -5.62 -7.83 -7.75
N PRO A 45 -6.23 -8.77 -7.00
CA PRO A 45 -6.35 -8.67 -5.55
C PRO A 45 -5.01 -8.71 -4.81
N MET A 46 -4.03 -9.45 -5.33
CA MET A 46 -2.68 -9.57 -4.75
C MET A 46 -1.66 -8.61 -5.37
N ALA A 47 -2.08 -7.73 -6.27
CA ALA A 47 -1.18 -6.73 -6.83
C ALA A 47 -0.78 -5.70 -5.77
N PHE A 48 0.39 -5.09 -6.01
CA PHE A 48 0.92 -4.04 -5.16
C PHE A 48 0.04 -2.79 -5.17
N THR A 49 -0.21 -2.28 -3.97
CA THR A 49 -0.73 -0.95 -3.73
C THR A 49 0.07 -0.25 -2.64
N LEU A 50 0.19 1.07 -2.78
CA LEU A 50 0.69 1.94 -1.72
C LEU A 50 -0.45 2.23 -0.75
N ASP A 51 -0.23 1.93 0.52
CA ASP A 51 -1.11 2.27 1.63
C ASP A 51 -0.39 3.25 2.57
N HIS A 52 -1.14 4.09 3.26
CA HIS A 52 -0.61 5.05 4.23
C HIS A 52 -0.94 4.55 5.63
N GLU A 53 0.08 4.35 6.47
CA GLU A 53 -0.10 3.90 7.85
C GLU A 53 -1.03 4.86 8.61
N THR A 54 -0.72 6.15 8.54
CA THR A 54 -1.54 7.28 8.99
C THR A 54 -2.33 7.84 7.82
N PRO A 55 -3.67 7.79 7.83
CA PRO A 55 -4.49 8.37 6.78
C PRO A 55 -4.24 9.86 6.60
N LEU A 56 -4.32 10.36 5.35
CA LEU A 56 -4.15 11.79 5.05
C LEU A 56 -5.13 12.68 5.81
N SER A 57 -6.34 12.18 6.09
CA SER A 57 -7.35 12.89 6.87
C SER A 57 -6.97 13.12 8.34
N ARG A 58 -5.92 12.44 8.83
CA ARG A 58 -5.39 12.59 10.20
C ARG A 58 -4.03 13.30 10.22
N GLY A 59 -3.64 13.96 9.13
CA GLY A 59 -2.37 14.70 9.04
C GLY A 59 -1.19 13.87 8.51
N GLY A 60 -1.42 12.66 8.00
CA GLY A 60 -0.39 11.90 7.30
C GLY A 60 0.04 12.59 6.00
N ASP A 61 1.34 12.66 5.74
CA ASP A 61 1.86 13.16 4.47
C ASP A 61 1.69 12.08 3.38
N LEU A 62 1.24 12.53 2.21
CA LEU A 62 1.06 11.70 1.03
C LEU A 62 2.38 11.18 0.48
N LEU A 63 3.43 11.99 0.59
CA LEU A 63 4.73 11.75 -0.03
C LEU A 63 5.80 11.24 0.95
N ASP A 64 5.46 11.08 2.23
CA ASP A 64 6.38 10.59 3.24
C ASP A 64 6.66 9.08 3.05
N PRO A 65 7.93 8.69 2.79
CA PRO A 65 8.32 7.28 2.74
C PRO A 65 8.15 6.55 4.08
N GLY A 66 8.24 7.28 5.21
CA GLY A 66 8.04 6.72 6.55
C GLY A 66 6.61 6.25 6.78
N ASN A 67 5.64 6.98 6.26
CA ASN A 67 4.20 6.67 6.31
C ASN A 67 3.74 5.68 5.21
N ALA A 68 4.55 5.49 4.15
CA ALA A 68 4.21 4.61 3.04
C ALA A 68 4.45 3.13 3.38
N ARG A 69 3.45 2.29 3.12
CA ARG A 69 3.48 0.84 3.38
C ARG A 69 3.01 0.05 2.16
N ALA A 70 3.66 -1.09 1.93
CA ALA A 70 3.33 -1.99 0.82
C ALA A 70 2.16 -2.89 1.20
N ALA A 71 1.06 -2.84 0.48
CA ALA A 71 -0.13 -3.64 0.74
C ALA A 71 -0.69 -4.28 -0.52
N HIS A 72 -1.37 -5.42 -0.38
CA HIS A 72 -2.20 -5.97 -1.46
C HIS A 72 -3.39 -5.07 -1.75
N ARG A 73 -3.83 -5.02 -3.01
CA ARG A 73 -5.06 -4.31 -3.40
C ARG A 73 -6.27 -4.73 -2.57
N ARG A 74 -6.47 -6.04 -2.37
CA ARG A 74 -7.56 -6.59 -1.55
C ARG A 74 -7.47 -6.15 -0.10
N CYS A 75 -6.28 -6.24 0.51
CA CYS A 75 -6.08 -5.90 1.92
C CYS A 75 -6.28 -4.40 2.15
N ASN A 76 -5.69 -3.57 1.28
CA ASN A 76 -5.84 -2.12 1.31
C ASN A 76 -7.32 -1.71 1.13
N SER A 77 -8.00 -2.30 0.14
CA SER A 77 -9.43 -2.05 -0.08
C SER A 77 -10.31 -2.50 1.09
N ALA A 78 -9.96 -3.59 1.78
CA ALA A 78 -10.70 -4.10 2.93
C ALA A 78 -10.47 -3.25 4.20
N ARG A 79 -9.28 -2.64 4.34
CA ARG A 79 -8.94 -1.72 5.43
C ARG A 79 -9.76 -0.43 5.32
N GLY A 80 -9.78 0.19 4.15
CA GLY A 80 -10.40 1.50 3.94
C GLY A 80 -9.79 2.56 4.88
N ASN A 81 -10.63 3.39 5.50
CA ASN A 81 -10.19 4.45 6.42
C ASN A 81 -9.94 3.97 7.86
N ARG A 82 -9.94 2.66 8.11
CA ARG A 82 -9.71 2.12 9.45
C ARG A 82 -8.22 2.17 9.77
N THR A 83 -7.89 2.74 10.93
CA THR A 83 -6.52 2.78 11.46
C THR A 83 -6.16 1.50 12.18
N SER A 84 -7.13 0.65 12.53
CA SER A 84 -6.85 -0.67 13.08
C SER A 84 -6.25 -1.56 12.00
N LEU A 85 -5.01 -2.01 12.25
CA LEU A 85 -4.44 -3.12 11.54
C LEU A 85 -5.32 -4.35 11.78
N PRO A 86 -5.77 -5.06 10.72
CA PRO A 86 -6.31 -6.40 10.94
C PRO A 86 -5.19 -7.19 11.61
N GLN A 87 -5.43 -7.64 12.84
CA GLN A 87 -4.47 -8.40 13.61
C GLN A 87 -3.97 -9.54 12.72
N SER A 88 -2.69 -9.51 12.35
CA SER A 88 -2.11 -10.59 11.57
C SER A 88 -2.36 -11.84 12.41
N ARG A 89 -3.14 -12.78 11.84
CA ARG A 89 -3.22 -14.13 12.41
C ARG A 89 -1.84 -14.71 12.17
N ALA A 90 -0.89 -14.35 13.03
CA ALA A 90 0.41 -14.95 13.07
C ALA A 90 0.12 -16.44 13.22
N SER A 91 0.28 -17.19 12.14
CA SER A 91 0.42 -18.63 12.20
C SER A 91 1.76 -18.92 12.84
N ARG A 92 1.90 -18.54 14.12
CA ARG A 92 2.99 -18.98 14.97
C ARG A 92 2.62 -20.43 15.30
N ARG A 93 3.07 -21.37 14.48
CA ARG A 93 3.19 -22.76 14.88
C ARG A 93 4.68 -23.00 15.03
N TRP A 94 5.04 -23.25 16.30
CA TRP A 94 6.39 -23.53 16.79
C TRP A 94 6.96 -24.77 16.14
#